data_AF-A0A2W7A0D6-F1
#
_entry.id   AF-A0A2W7A0D6-F1
#
_cell.length_a   1.000
_cell.length_b   1.000
_cell.length_c   1.000
_cell.angle_alpha   90.00
_cell.angle_beta   90.00
_cell.angle_gamma   90.00
#
_symmetry.space_group_name_H-M   'P 1'
#
loop_
_entity.id
_entity.type
_entity.pdbx_description
1 polymer ?
#
loop_
_entity_poly.entity_id
_entity_poly.type
_entity_poly.pdbx_seq_one_letter_code
_entity_poly.pdbx_strand_id
1 'polypeptide(L)'
;MPFSMSLLYRTTYRTVGVAIASAVLLMHTPAAEAAEKVVVRYGILRQSLSVAELVNFAEKGEMSRKVERYLNMSKSDPAEIRQVLTKPIAISYGTVNTALNNPLGDRMLDELGRMIQTPENEGKGNRDALRTAMVQSAAKDNQVSILEIIQNYPADEIHLDAKRIIKTYNTLAKYQKPIEGILNNLGPVRELLQKQGINLPDFLK
;
A
#
# COMPACT_ATOMS: atom_id res chain seq x y z
N MET A 1 12.86 -74.40 41.11
CA MET A 1 12.53 -72.99 41.48
C MET A 1 13.83 -72.19 41.47
N PRO A 2 13.79 -70.86 41.28
CA PRO A 2 13.03 -70.07 40.30
C PRO A 2 14.06 -69.27 39.43
N PHE A 3 13.87 -68.08 38.83
CA PHE A 3 12.74 -67.24 38.41
C PHE A 3 13.23 -66.49 37.13
N SER A 4 12.38 -66.14 36.17
CA SER A 4 12.80 -65.28 35.03
C SER A 4 12.46 -63.80 35.27
N MET A 5 13.43 -62.91 35.05
CA MET A 5 13.26 -61.46 35.21
C MET A 5 13.09 -60.79 33.84
N SER A 6 11.85 -60.60 33.41
CA SER A 6 11.50 -59.81 32.23
C SER A 6 10.59 -58.64 32.63
N LEU A 7 10.52 -57.61 31.77
CA LEU A 7 9.88 -56.30 31.98
C LEU A 7 10.61 -55.36 32.96
N LEU A 8 11.40 -54.43 32.41
CA LEU A 8 11.46 -53.02 32.86
C LEU A 8 12.14 -52.07 31.83
N TYR A 9 11.91 -52.29 30.52
CA TYR A 9 12.49 -51.45 29.46
C TYR A 9 11.51 -51.19 28.29
N ARG A 10 10.29 -50.72 28.58
CA ARG A 10 9.29 -50.44 27.53
C ARG A 10 8.33 -49.26 27.77
N THR A 11 8.74 -48.28 28.59
CA THR A 11 7.85 -47.18 29.01
C THR A 11 8.46 -45.77 28.99
N THR A 12 9.75 -45.59 28.69
CA THR A 12 10.42 -44.27 28.69
C THR A 12 10.46 -43.57 27.32
N TYR A 13 10.25 -44.29 26.21
CA TYR A 13 10.39 -43.73 24.85
C TYR A 13 9.11 -43.16 24.21
N ARG A 14 7.95 -43.19 24.89
CA ARG A 14 6.68 -42.70 24.31
C ARG A 14 6.35 -41.22 24.59
N THR A 15 7.05 -40.56 25.51
CA THR A 15 6.77 -39.17 25.90
C THR A 15 7.68 -38.13 25.23
N VAL A 16 8.91 -38.49 24.86
CA VAL A 16 9.85 -37.55 24.20
C VAL A 16 9.44 -37.25 22.74
N GLY A 17 8.83 -38.21 22.04
CA GLY A 17 8.37 -38.03 20.65
C GLY A 17 7.18 -37.08 20.46
N VAL A 18 6.48 -36.70 21.54
CA VAL A 18 5.28 -35.82 21.47
C VAL A 18 5.65 -34.33 21.60
N ALA A 19 6.79 -34.01 22.22
CA ALA A 19 7.21 -32.63 22.49
C ALA A 19 7.79 -31.89 21.27
N ILE A 20 8.27 -32.61 20.25
CA ILE A 20 8.84 -32.00 19.02
C ILE A 20 7.74 -31.77 17.97
N ALA A 21 6.72 -32.64 17.92
CA ALA A 21 5.61 -32.53 16.97
C ALA A 21 4.70 -31.31 17.23
N SER A 22 4.69 -30.76 18.44
CA SER A 22 3.86 -29.60 18.83
C SER A 22 4.54 -28.24 18.59
N ALA A 23 5.84 -28.19 18.29
CA ALA A 23 6.56 -26.94 18.04
C ALA A 23 6.44 -26.39 16.61
N VAL A 24 6.09 -27.23 15.63
CA VAL A 24 6.06 -26.87 14.20
C VAL A 24 4.74 -26.18 13.77
N LEU A 25 3.70 -26.25 14.61
CA LEU A 25 2.36 -25.72 14.31
C LEU A 25 2.16 -24.22 14.61
N LEU A 26 3.17 -23.51 15.13
CA LEU A 26 3.03 -22.12 15.60
C LEU A 26 3.55 -21.03 14.64
N MET A 27 3.94 -21.40 13.41
CA MET A 27 4.37 -20.43 12.37
C MET A 27 3.77 -20.72 10.99
N HIS A 28 2.46 -21.00 10.94
CA HIS A 28 1.64 -20.54 9.83
C HIS A 28 0.97 -19.23 10.26
N THR A 29 1.70 -18.13 10.17
CA THR A 29 1.03 -16.88 9.79
C THR A 29 0.42 -17.15 8.41
N PRO A 30 -0.90 -17.03 8.20
CA PRO A 30 -1.37 -16.95 6.82
C PRO A 30 -0.57 -15.81 6.18
N ALA A 31 0.08 -16.09 5.05
CA ALA A 31 0.50 -15.00 4.18
C ALA A 31 -0.78 -14.24 3.88
N ALA A 32 -0.89 -13.01 4.39
CA ALA A 32 -2.09 -12.22 4.23
C ALA A 32 -2.30 -12.04 2.73
N GLU A 33 -3.30 -12.73 2.19
CA GLU A 33 -3.50 -12.74 0.76
C GLU A 33 -3.85 -11.32 0.30
N ALA A 34 -3.45 -11.01 -0.93
CA ALA A 34 -3.77 -9.78 -1.61
C ALA A 34 -5.26 -9.45 -1.45
N ALA A 35 -5.61 -8.19 -1.20
CA ALA A 35 -7.00 -7.80 -1.00
C ALA A 35 -7.91 -8.32 -2.12
N GLU A 36 -8.99 -9.01 -1.75
CA GLU A 36 -9.97 -9.52 -2.72
C GLU A 36 -11.05 -8.48 -3.03
N LYS A 37 -11.39 -7.65 -2.03
CA LYS A 37 -12.55 -6.76 -2.04
C LYS A 37 -12.16 -5.30 -1.76
N VAL A 38 -12.83 -4.41 -2.46
CA VAL A 38 -12.68 -2.95 -2.32
C VAL A 38 -14.04 -2.32 -2.13
N VAL A 39 -14.26 -1.68 -0.98
CA VAL A 39 -15.42 -0.81 -0.73
C VAL A 39 -15.02 0.64 -1.05
N VAL A 40 -15.39 1.12 -2.22
CA VAL A 40 -15.13 2.50 -2.64
C VAL A 40 -16.20 3.41 -2.08
N ARG A 41 -15.78 4.45 -1.34
CA ARG A 41 -16.65 5.40 -0.62
C ARG A 41 -16.53 6.80 -1.21
N TYR A 42 -17.66 7.46 -1.43
CA TYR A 42 -17.72 8.87 -1.86
C TYR A 42 -18.83 9.60 -1.12
N GLY A 43 -18.48 10.23 0.01
CA GLY A 43 -19.48 10.78 0.93
C GLY A 43 -20.35 9.67 1.52
N ILE A 44 -21.66 9.69 1.25
CA ILE A 44 -22.60 8.65 1.69
C ILE A 44 -22.61 7.41 0.78
N LEU A 45 -22.11 7.52 -0.45
CA LEU A 45 -22.12 6.42 -1.41
C LEU A 45 -21.06 5.39 -1.03
N ARG A 46 -21.43 4.10 -1.09
CA ARG A 46 -20.54 2.96 -0.89
C ARG A 46 -20.80 1.94 -2.01
N GLN A 47 -19.75 1.53 -2.73
CA GLN A 47 -19.83 0.46 -3.74
C GLN A 47 -18.75 -0.58 -3.45
N SER A 48 -19.16 -1.81 -3.18
CA SER A 48 -18.26 -2.97 -3.12
C SER A 48 -17.94 -3.48 -4.52
N LEU A 49 -16.66 -3.66 -4.82
CA LEU A 49 -16.07 -4.21 -6.04
C LEU A 49 -15.10 -5.33 -5.62
N SER A 50 -14.80 -6.29 -6.50
CA SER A 50 -13.57 -7.08 -6.32
C SER A 50 -12.35 -6.28 -6.76
N VAL A 51 -11.15 -6.61 -6.26
CA VAL A 51 -9.90 -6.04 -6.78
C VAL A 51 -9.75 -6.38 -8.27
N ALA A 52 -10.18 -7.56 -8.73
CA ALA A 52 -10.19 -7.90 -10.15
C ALA A 52 -11.10 -6.99 -11.00
N GLU A 53 -12.29 -6.59 -10.52
CA GLU A 53 -13.13 -5.58 -11.19
C GLU A 53 -12.42 -4.22 -11.27
N LEU A 54 -11.71 -3.84 -10.20
CA LEU A 54 -10.97 -2.57 -10.15
C LEU A 54 -9.74 -2.57 -11.07
N VAL A 55 -8.97 -3.67 -11.13
CA VAL A 55 -7.80 -3.84 -11.99
C VAL A 55 -8.20 -3.82 -13.47
N ASN A 56 -9.23 -4.58 -13.87
CA ASN A 56 -9.74 -4.57 -15.24
C ASN A 56 -10.23 -3.17 -15.66
N PHE A 57 -10.89 -2.44 -14.77
CA PHE A 57 -11.25 -1.05 -15.02
C PHE A 57 -10.02 -0.13 -15.14
N ALA A 58 -9.10 -0.19 -14.19
CA ALA A 58 -7.92 0.67 -14.13
C ALA A 58 -7.01 0.49 -15.36
N GLU A 59 -6.59 -0.75 -15.62
CA GLU A 59 -5.63 -1.08 -16.66
C GLU A 59 -6.26 -1.10 -18.05
N LYS A 60 -7.39 -1.81 -18.22
CA LYS A 60 -7.98 -2.08 -19.54
C LYS A 60 -9.11 -1.13 -19.92
N GLY A 61 -9.71 -0.46 -18.93
CA GLY A 61 -10.91 0.38 -19.14
C GLY A 61 -12.22 -0.40 -19.15
N GLU A 62 -12.20 -1.68 -18.78
CA GLU A 62 -13.39 -2.54 -18.75
C GLU A 62 -14.33 -2.11 -17.60
N MET A 63 -15.50 -1.57 -17.94
CA MET A 63 -16.48 -1.12 -16.93
C MET A 63 -17.45 -2.26 -16.58
N SER A 64 -17.35 -2.78 -15.36
CA SER A 64 -18.43 -3.60 -14.79
C SER A 64 -19.66 -2.72 -14.50
N ARG A 65 -20.86 -3.31 -14.50
CA ARG A 65 -22.11 -2.61 -14.12
C ARG A 65 -22.06 -1.97 -12.73
N LYS A 66 -21.15 -2.39 -11.84
CA LYS A 66 -20.93 -1.74 -10.53
C LYS A 66 -20.09 -0.48 -10.67
N VAL A 67 -19.01 -0.56 -11.46
CA VAL A 67 -18.09 0.54 -11.76
C VAL A 67 -18.82 1.67 -12.49
N GLU A 68 -19.57 1.33 -13.54
CA GLU A 68 -20.38 2.28 -14.32
C GLU A 68 -21.38 3.05 -13.43
N ARG A 69 -22.17 2.34 -12.60
CA ARG A 69 -23.09 2.98 -11.65
C ARG A 69 -22.37 3.89 -10.66
N TYR A 70 -21.22 3.45 -10.14
CA TYR A 70 -20.45 4.25 -9.19
C TYR A 70 -19.98 5.57 -9.81
N LEU A 71 -19.35 5.53 -10.98
CA LEU A 71 -18.86 6.71 -11.70
C LEU A 71 -20.00 7.68 -12.06
N ASN A 72 -21.15 7.15 -12.49
CA ASN A 72 -22.36 7.94 -12.78
C ASN A 72 -22.92 8.62 -11.52
N MET A 73 -22.92 7.94 -10.37
CA MET A 73 -23.40 8.51 -9.09
C MET A 73 -22.41 9.51 -8.47
N SER A 74 -21.09 9.28 -8.59
CA SER A 74 -20.05 10.19 -8.10
C SER A 74 -19.79 11.37 -9.04
N LYS A 75 -20.28 11.30 -10.30
CA LYS A 75 -19.99 12.23 -11.40
C LYS A 75 -18.49 12.35 -11.69
N SER A 76 -17.78 11.22 -11.64
CA SER A 76 -16.33 11.15 -11.86
C SER A 76 -16.01 10.79 -13.32
N ASP A 77 -14.99 11.43 -13.89
CA ASP A 77 -14.47 11.06 -15.21
C ASP A 77 -13.76 9.69 -15.12
N PRO A 78 -14.18 8.67 -15.90
CA PRO A 78 -13.52 7.37 -15.91
C PRO A 78 -12.02 7.46 -16.23
N ALA A 79 -11.61 8.37 -17.13
CA ALA A 79 -10.22 8.52 -17.54
C ALA A 79 -9.35 9.10 -16.41
N GLU A 80 -9.85 10.10 -15.68
CA GLU A 80 -9.17 10.69 -14.52
C GLU A 80 -8.97 9.64 -13.41
N ILE A 81 -10.02 8.88 -13.08
CA ILE A 81 -9.92 7.84 -12.05
C ILE A 81 -8.92 6.75 -12.45
N ARG A 82 -8.95 6.28 -13.70
CA ARG A 82 -7.95 5.32 -14.20
C ARG A 82 -6.54 5.87 -14.08
N GLN A 83 -6.31 7.11 -14.53
CA GLN A 83 -5.01 7.76 -14.42
C GLN A 83 -4.54 7.86 -12.96
N VAL A 84 -5.39 8.25 -12.02
CA VAL A 84 -5.03 8.33 -10.59
C VAL A 84 -4.67 6.96 -10.02
N LEU A 85 -5.38 5.89 -10.42
CA LEU A 85 -5.09 4.53 -9.96
C LEU A 85 -3.77 3.97 -10.52
N THR A 86 -3.49 4.19 -11.81
CA THR A 86 -2.36 3.56 -12.52
C THR A 86 -1.11 4.43 -12.66
N LYS A 87 -1.15 5.73 -12.29
CA LYS A 87 0.01 6.63 -12.41
C LYS A 87 1.18 6.10 -11.57
N PRO A 88 2.32 5.73 -12.19
CA PRO A 88 3.48 5.28 -11.44
C PRO A 88 4.16 6.46 -10.75
N ILE A 89 4.65 6.22 -9.54
CA ILE A 89 5.57 7.10 -8.82
C ILE A 89 6.89 6.35 -8.72
N ALA A 90 7.94 6.87 -9.38
CA ALA A 90 9.27 6.28 -9.31
C ALA A 90 9.86 6.48 -7.91
N ILE A 91 10.03 5.39 -7.17
CA ILE A 91 10.60 5.38 -5.82
C ILE A 91 11.22 4.00 -5.53
N SER A 92 12.53 3.97 -5.25
CA SER A 92 13.22 2.69 -5.10
C SER A 92 12.77 1.92 -3.86
N TYR A 93 12.80 0.58 -3.92
CA TYR A 93 12.51 -0.29 -2.78
C TYR A 93 13.29 0.14 -1.52
N GLY A 94 14.59 0.43 -1.65
CA GLY A 94 15.44 0.87 -0.53
C GLY A 94 15.02 2.24 0.02
N THR A 95 14.61 3.15 -0.86
CA THR A 95 14.05 4.46 -0.49
C THR A 95 12.74 4.30 0.27
N VAL A 96 11.79 3.51 -0.24
CA VAL A 96 10.51 3.22 0.43
C VAL A 96 10.76 2.63 1.82
N ASN A 97 11.58 1.58 1.90
CA ASN A 97 11.86 0.90 3.16
C ASN A 97 12.51 1.84 4.20
N THR A 98 13.47 2.68 3.81
CA THR A 98 14.10 3.62 4.76
C THR A 98 13.19 4.81 5.11
N ALA A 99 12.45 5.34 4.13
CA ALA A 99 11.58 6.48 4.32
C ALA A 99 10.33 6.18 5.16
N LEU A 100 9.81 4.95 5.12
CA LEU A 100 8.62 4.54 5.87
C LEU A 100 8.90 3.93 7.25
N ASN A 101 10.17 3.66 7.60
CA ASN A 101 10.59 3.13 8.91
C ASN A 101 11.14 4.23 9.86
N ASN A 102 10.57 5.43 9.82
CA ASN A 102 10.95 6.54 10.69
C ASN A 102 9.72 7.42 11.05
N PRO A 103 9.81 8.33 12.04
CA PRO A 103 8.67 9.12 12.50
C PRO A 103 8.02 10.06 11.46
N LEU A 104 8.73 10.43 10.39
CA LEU A 104 8.13 11.17 9.26
C LEU A 104 7.36 10.22 8.35
N GLY A 105 7.93 9.04 8.08
CA GLY A 105 7.26 7.93 7.40
C GLY A 105 5.96 7.51 8.06
N ASP A 106 5.94 7.38 9.39
CA ASP A 106 4.73 7.07 10.15
C ASP A 106 3.61 8.10 9.96
N ARG A 107 3.95 9.40 9.85
CA ARG A 107 2.94 10.44 9.52
C ARG A 107 2.44 10.33 8.09
N MET A 108 3.30 9.96 7.14
CA MET A 108 2.86 9.70 5.76
C MET A 108 1.92 8.49 5.71
N LEU A 109 2.22 7.44 6.47
CA LEU A 109 1.35 6.28 6.64
C LEU A 109 0.03 6.65 7.32
N ASP A 110 0.01 7.57 8.30
CA ASP A 110 -1.23 8.12 8.88
C ASP A 110 -2.06 8.94 7.87
N GLU A 111 -1.43 9.66 6.93
CA GLU A 111 -2.17 10.35 5.86
C GLU A 111 -2.82 9.35 4.89
N LEU A 112 -2.06 8.33 4.48
CA LEU A 112 -2.55 7.25 3.63
C LEU A 112 -3.62 6.39 4.34
N GLY A 113 -3.47 6.13 5.63
CA GLY A 113 -4.44 5.40 6.49
C GLY A 113 -5.78 6.11 6.66
N ARG A 114 -5.87 7.40 6.30
CA ARG A 114 -7.15 8.12 6.20
C ARG A 114 -7.81 8.01 4.83
N MET A 115 -7.15 7.39 3.85
CA MET A 115 -7.63 7.18 2.48
C MET A 115 -7.84 5.69 2.16
N ILE A 116 -6.96 4.82 2.65
CA ILE A 116 -7.00 3.36 2.52
C ILE A 116 -7.12 2.77 3.93
N GLN A 117 -8.25 2.12 4.21
CA GLN A 117 -8.61 1.55 5.51
C GLN A 117 -9.02 0.09 5.36
N THR A 118 -9.22 -0.58 6.48
CA THR A 118 -9.91 -1.87 6.58
C THR A 118 -11.10 -1.72 7.55
N PRO A 119 -12.10 -2.62 7.53
CA PRO A 119 -13.26 -2.53 8.41
C PRO A 119 -12.93 -2.37 9.91
N GLU A 120 -11.86 -3.03 10.37
CA GLU A 120 -11.42 -3.01 11.77
C GLU A 120 -10.52 -1.81 12.12
N ASN A 121 -10.03 -1.05 11.13
CA ASN A 121 -9.16 0.13 11.31
C ASN A 121 -9.77 1.44 10.77
N GLU A 122 -11.11 1.55 10.70
CA GLU A 122 -11.76 2.76 10.20
C GLU A 122 -11.29 4.05 10.93
N GLY A 123 -11.08 5.11 10.15
CA GLY A 123 -10.63 6.42 10.64
C GLY A 123 -9.15 6.55 11.00
N LYS A 124 -8.42 5.44 11.19
CA LYS A 124 -6.97 5.44 11.50
C LYS A 124 -6.11 4.79 10.41
N GLY A 125 -6.60 3.71 9.79
CA GLY A 125 -5.83 2.85 8.91
C GLY A 125 -4.80 2.00 9.66
N ASN A 126 -4.10 1.13 8.93
CA ASN A 126 -3.07 0.25 9.46
C ASN A 126 -1.72 0.59 8.82
N ARG A 127 -0.79 1.16 9.62
CA ARG A 127 0.54 1.59 9.15
C ARG A 127 1.38 0.43 8.66
N ASP A 128 1.33 -0.72 9.33
CA ASP A 128 2.18 -1.86 9.01
C ASP A 128 1.71 -2.56 7.75
N ALA A 129 0.39 -2.66 7.55
CA ALA A 129 -0.22 -3.11 6.30
C ALA A 129 0.12 -2.18 5.13
N LEU A 130 -0.02 -0.86 5.30
CA LEU A 130 0.37 0.14 4.29
C LEU A 130 1.86 0.09 3.96
N ARG A 131 2.72 -0.01 4.97
CA ARG A 131 4.18 -0.12 4.79
C ARG A 131 4.52 -1.38 3.98
N THR A 132 3.90 -2.51 4.32
CA THR A 132 4.05 -3.78 3.60
C THR A 132 3.62 -3.64 2.14
N ALA A 133 2.43 -3.10 1.89
CA ALA A 133 1.89 -2.92 0.55
C ALA A 133 2.76 -2.00 -0.33
N MET A 134 3.25 -0.89 0.21
CA MET A 134 4.15 0.03 -0.51
C MET A 134 5.51 -0.60 -0.80
N VAL A 135 6.09 -1.31 0.16
CA VAL A 135 7.38 -2.00 0.00
C VAL A 135 7.28 -3.13 -1.03
N GLN A 136 6.20 -3.92 -1.00
CA GLN A 136 5.94 -4.97 -2.00
C GLN A 136 5.69 -4.41 -3.39
N SER A 137 4.96 -3.29 -3.50
CA SER A 137 4.75 -2.61 -4.79
C SER A 137 6.09 -2.18 -5.42
N ALA A 138 6.93 -1.48 -4.64
CA ALA A 138 8.25 -1.01 -5.10
C ALA A 138 9.25 -2.14 -5.39
N ALA A 139 9.05 -3.34 -4.85
CA ALA A 139 9.97 -4.46 -5.01
C ALA A 139 10.04 -5.02 -6.44
N LYS A 140 9.00 -4.79 -7.26
CA LYS A 140 8.89 -5.33 -8.61
C LYS A 140 9.75 -4.58 -9.63
N ASP A 141 9.67 -3.25 -9.63
CA ASP A 141 10.26 -2.40 -10.69
C ASP A 141 10.75 -1.03 -10.20
N ASN A 142 10.80 -0.78 -8.87
CA ASN A 142 11.09 0.53 -8.26
C ASN A 142 10.07 1.63 -8.59
N GLN A 143 8.83 1.26 -8.86
CA GLN A 143 7.69 2.17 -8.99
C GLN A 143 6.58 1.77 -8.01
N VAL A 144 5.69 2.72 -7.69
CA VAL A 144 4.50 2.47 -6.87
C VAL A 144 3.32 3.22 -7.46
N SER A 145 2.21 2.52 -7.70
CA SER A 145 0.89 3.10 -8.01
C SER A 145 -0.13 2.83 -6.89
N ILE A 146 -1.24 3.55 -6.90
CA ILE A 146 -2.34 3.29 -5.95
C ILE A 146 -2.95 1.91 -6.19
N LEU A 147 -3.04 1.48 -7.46
CA LEU A 147 -3.55 0.15 -7.82
C LEU A 147 -2.68 -0.98 -7.28
N GLU A 148 -1.36 -0.83 -7.26
CA GLU A 148 -0.44 -1.82 -6.68
C GLU A 148 -0.50 -1.83 -5.15
N ILE A 149 -0.62 -0.67 -4.50
CA ILE A 149 -0.84 -0.62 -3.04
C ILE A 149 -2.15 -1.34 -2.66
N ILE A 150 -3.19 -1.23 -3.49
CA ILE A 150 -4.45 -1.95 -3.30
C ILE A 150 -4.26 -3.46 -3.46
N GLN A 151 -3.60 -3.90 -4.53
CA GLN A 151 -3.34 -5.33 -4.78
C GLN A 151 -2.45 -5.94 -3.68
N ASN A 152 -1.40 -5.24 -3.25
CA ASN A 152 -0.46 -5.72 -2.25
C ASN A 152 -0.90 -5.42 -0.80
N TYR A 153 -2.15 -4.99 -0.58
CA TYR A 153 -2.64 -4.71 0.78
C TYR A 153 -2.93 -6.03 1.52
N PRO A 154 -2.31 -6.30 2.68
CA PRO A 154 -2.45 -7.55 3.41
C PRO A 154 -3.75 -7.60 4.24
N ALA A 155 -4.92 -7.56 3.58
CA ALA A 155 -6.24 -7.71 4.19
C ALA A 155 -7.32 -8.02 3.14
N ASP A 156 -8.21 -8.98 3.44
CA ASP A 156 -9.28 -9.47 2.56
C ASP A 156 -10.17 -8.37 1.95
N GLU A 157 -10.46 -7.31 2.73
CA GLU A 157 -11.31 -6.18 2.33
C GLU A 157 -10.68 -4.84 2.73
N ILE A 158 -10.58 -3.93 1.76
CA ILE A 158 -10.15 -2.54 1.98
C ILE A 158 -11.27 -1.54 1.69
N HIS A 159 -11.29 -0.46 2.47
CA HIS A 159 -12.20 0.69 2.34
C HIS A 159 -11.44 1.89 1.78
N LEU A 160 -11.80 2.34 0.57
CA LEU A 160 -11.18 3.51 -0.08
C LEU A 160 -12.06 4.75 0.07
N ASP A 161 -11.53 5.84 0.62
CA ASP A 161 -12.19 7.16 0.56
C ASP A 161 -11.77 7.89 -0.72
N ALA A 162 -12.48 7.61 -1.82
CA ALA A 162 -12.21 8.23 -3.12
C ALA A 162 -12.38 9.76 -3.08
N LYS A 163 -13.30 10.28 -2.27
CA LYS A 163 -13.48 11.74 -2.10
C LYS A 163 -12.22 12.37 -1.50
N ARG A 164 -11.59 11.70 -0.53
CA ARG A 164 -10.35 12.16 0.10
C ARG A 164 -9.15 12.00 -0.83
N ILE A 165 -9.06 10.90 -1.59
CA ILE A 165 -8.01 10.68 -2.61
C ILE A 165 -8.06 11.79 -3.67
N ILE A 166 -9.22 12.02 -4.30
CA ILE A 166 -9.41 13.05 -5.33
C ILE A 166 -9.12 14.45 -4.79
N LYS A 167 -9.56 14.75 -3.56
CA LYS A 167 -9.23 16.04 -2.91
C LYS A 167 -7.72 16.21 -2.71
N THR A 168 -7.01 15.18 -2.25
CA THR A 168 -5.55 15.21 -2.09
C THR A 168 -4.85 15.39 -3.43
N TYR A 169 -5.23 14.62 -4.45
CA TYR A 169 -4.68 14.71 -5.79
C TYR A 169 -4.83 16.12 -6.39
N ASN A 170 -6.04 16.67 -6.35
CA ASN A 170 -6.31 18.04 -6.83
C ASN A 170 -5.60 19.12 -6.02
N THR A 171 -5.35 18.87 -4.73
CA THR A 171 -4.53 19.78 -3.90
C THR A 171 -3.08 19.77 -4.37
N LEU A 172 -2.49 18.59 -4.59
CA LEU A 172 -1.11 18.45 -5.09
C LEU A 172 -0.94 19.03 -6.50
N ALA A 173 -1.84 18.71 -7.43
CA ALA A 173 -1.83 19.24 -8.79
C ALA A 173 -1.94 20.77 -8.85
N LYS A 174 -2.65 21.40 -7.90
CA LYS A 174 -2.73 22.87 -7.79
C LYS A 174 -1.40 23.51 -7.40
N TYR A 175 -0.55 22.84 -6.61
CA TYR A 175 0.77 23.35 -6.23
C TYR A 175 1.85 23.09 -7.28
N GLN A 176 1.64 22.14 -8.20
CA GLN A 176 2.59 21.84 -9.27
C GLN A 176 2.85 23.07 -10.18
N LYS A 177 1.80 23.75 -10.66
CA LYS A 177 1.94 24.92 -11.56
C LYS A 177 2.67 26.12 -10.91
N PRO A 178 2.37 26.53 -9.65
CA PRO A 178 3.18 27.56 -8.97
C PRO A 178 4.63 27.17 -8.72
N ILE A 179 4.91 25.89 -8.42
CA ILE A 179 6.29 25.42 -8.21
C ILE A 179 7.07 25.48 -9.52
N GLU A 180 6.50 25.03 -10.64
CA GLU A 180 7.08 25.20 -11.98
C GLU A 180 7.34 26.68 -12.30
N GLY A 181 6.38 27.57 -11.99
CA GLY A 181 6.53 29.02 -12.14
C GLY A 181 7.67 29.61 -11.31
N ILE A 182 7.84 29.17 -10.05
CA ILE A 182 8.97 29.59 -9.19
C ILE A 182 10.29 29.08 -9.77
N LEU A 183 10.40 27.78 -10.10
CA LEU A 183 11.63 27.16 -10.62
C LEU A 183 12.08 27.82 -11.94
N ASN A 184 11.15 28.11 -12.84
CA ASN A 184 11.44 28.82 -14.10
C ASN A 184 11.90 30.27 -13.85
N ASN A 185 11.32 30.95 -12.86
CA ASN A 185 11.70 32.31 -12.47
C ASN A 185 12.99 32.38 -11.61
N LEU A 186 13.55 31.25 -11.16
CA LEU A 186 14.83 31.21 -10.46
C LEU A 186 16.05 31.37 -11.38
N GLY A 187 15.89 31.47 -12.70
CA GLY A 187 16.97 31.69 -13.66
C GLY A 187 18.00 32.76 -13.23
N PRO A 188 17.59 33.99 -12.88
CA PRO A 188 18.50 35.04 -12.40
C PRO A 188 19.23 34.67 -11.09
N VAL A 189 18.55 33.97 -10.18
CA VAL A 189 19.13 33.54 -8.90
C VAL A 189 20.17 32.44 -9.12
N ARG A 190 19.91 31.49 -10.03
CA ARG A 190 20.87 30.45 -10.43
C ARG A 190 22.14 31.06 -11.03
N GLU A 191 22.00 32.08 -11.88
CA GLU A 191 23.13 32.79 -12.48
C GLU A 191 23.97 33.54 -11.42
N LEU A 192 23.33 34.16 -10.43
CA LEU A 192 24.00 34.82 -9.31
C LEU A 192 24.75 33.80 -8.42
N LEU A 193 24.13 32.66 -8.09
CA LEU A 193 24.76 31.63 -7.26
C LEU A 193 25.94 30.95 -7.97
N GLN A 194 25.84 30.71 -9.28
CA GLN A 194 26.97 30.22 -10.09
C GLN A 194 28.12 31.23 -10.15
N LYS A 195 27.83 32.53 -10.30
CA LYS A 195 28.84 33.61 -10.22
C LYS A 195 29.51 33.71 -8.85
N GLN A 196 28.88 33.24 -7.79
CA GLN A 196 29.44 33.13 -6.44
C GLN A 196 30.15 31.78 -6.17
N GLY A 197 30.27 30.90 -7.17
CA GLY A 197 30.91 29.58 -7.04
C GLY A 197 30.12 28.56 -6.20
N ILE A 198 28.85 28.83 -5.90
CA ILE A 198 28.01 27.97 -5.07
C ILE A 198 27.43 26.84 -5.93
N ASN A 199 27.85 25.61 -5.65
CA ASN A 199 27.39 24.43 -6.38
C ASN A 199 25.97 24.03 -5.93
N LEU A 200 25.03 23.98 -6.87
CA LEU A 200 23.62 23.71 -6.59
C LEU A 200 23.39 22.19 -6.38
N PRO A 201 22.52 21.78 -5.44
CA PRO A 201 22.08 20.39 -5.34
C PRO A 201 21.26 19.99 -6.57
N ASP A 202 21.20 18.69 -6.89
CA ASP A 202 20.69 18.20 -8.18
C ASP A 202 19.21 18.52 -8.46
N PHE A 203 18.40 18.82 -7.44
CA PHE A 203 17.02 19.27 -7.61
C PHE A 203 16.87 20.77 -7.94
N LEU A 204 17.98 21.53 -8.00
CA LEU A 204 18.05 22.94 -8.40
C LEU A 204 18.93 23.17 -9.66
N LYS A 205 19.40 22.09 -10.29
CA LYS A 205 20.07 22.11 -11.60
C LYS A 205 19.05 22.05 -12.73
#